data_AF-A0A918MPF7-F1
#
_entry.id   AF-A0A918MPF7-F1
#
_cell.length_a   1.000
_cell.length_b   1.000
_cell.length_c   1.000
_cell.angle_alpha   90.00
_cell.angle_beta   90.00
_cell.angle_gamma   90.00
#
_symmetry.space_group_name_H-M   'P 1'
#
loop_
_entity.id
_entity.type
_entity.pdbx_description
1 polymer ?
#
loop_
_entity_poly.entity_id
_entity_poly.type
_entity_poly.pdbx_seq_one_letter_code
_entity_poly.pdbx_strand_id
1 'polypeptide(L)'
;MEKEIKYHLQKSESKFLKGPRSRFKELSFSFKVLYQFVRGFRKMHFIGPCVTVYGSARFRPDSDHYKSAEKIGADLAKLGFSIMTGGGPGIMEAANKGA
;
A
#
# COMPACT_ATOMS: atom_id res chain seq x y z
N MET A 1 5.63 30.50 17.61
CA MET A 1 4.89 29.38 18.22
C MET A 1 4.94 28.21 17.26
N GLU A 2 6.05 27.48 17.28
CA GLU A 2 6.27 26.31 16.42
C GLU A 2 5.30 25.20 16.86
N LYS A 3 4.36 24.84 15.99
CA LYS A 3 3.52 23.66 16.21
C LYS A 3 4.42 22.44 16.08
N GLU A 4 4.69 21.73 17.18
CA GLU A 4 5.24 20.38 17.13
C GLU A 4 4.38 19.51 16.21
N ILE A 5 4.87 19.23 15.01
CA ILE A 5 4.25 18.28 14.10
C ILE A 5 4.46 16.88 14.72
N LYS A 6 3.49 16.43 15.52
CA LYS A 6 3.44 15.06 16.03
C LYS A 6 3.07 14.10 14.90
N TYR A 7 4.05 13.68 14.11
CA TYR A 7 3.88 12.58 13.17
C TYR A 7 3.39 11.34 13.94
N HIS A 8 2.16 10.89 13.66
CA HIS A 8 1.64 9.62 14.13
C HIS A 8 2.28 8.47 13.34
N LEU A 9 3.58 8.28 13.54
CA LEU A 9 4.30 7.14 12.98
C LEU A 9 3.88 5.88 13.73
N GLN A 10 3.66 4.79 13.01
CA GLN A 10 3.45 3.49 13.64
C GLN A 10 4.68 3.19 14.52
N LYS A 11 4.50 2.54 15.68
CA LYS A 11 5.60 2.34 16.67
C LYS A 11 6.86 1.71 16.05
N SER A 12 6.69 0.86 15.03
CA SER A 12 7.75 0.24 14.23
C SER A 12 8.53 1.24 13.36
N GLU A 13 7.85 2.21 12.77
CA GLU A 13 8.40 3.18 11.81
C GLU A 13 9.22 4.27 12.50
N SER A 14 8.75 4.74 13.67
CA SER A 14 9.50 5.70 14.48
C SER A 14 10.88 5.18 14.88
N LYS A 15 11.07 3.85 14.91
CA LYS A 15 12.33 3.22 15.29
C LYS A 15 13.41 3.36 14.22
N PHE A 16 13.05 3.65 12.97
CA PHE A 16 14.00 3.91 11.88
C PHE A 16 14.50 5.36 11.88
N LEU A 17 13.71 6.30 12.40
CA LEU A 17 14.03 7.73 12.40
C LEU A 17 14.77 8.19 13.67
N LYS A 18 15.04 7.29 14.61
CA LYS A 18 15.66 7.57 15.92
C LYS A 18 17.21 7.64 15.90
N GLY A 19 17.83 7.68 14.73
CA GLY A 19 19.28 7.76 14.57
C GLY A 19 19.99 6.41 14.43
N PRO A 20 21.34 6.42 14.51
CA PRO A 20 22.17 5.25 14.19
C PRO A 20 21.85 4.04 15.09
N ARG A 21 21.74 2.86 14.48
CA ARG A 21 21.52 1.59 15.20
C ARG A 21 22.79 0.75 15.22
N SER A 22 22.83 -0.22 16.13
CA SER A 22 23.91 -1.20 16.20
C SER A 22 24.10 -1.93 14.86
N ARG A 23 25.35 -2.16 14.46
CA ARG A 23 25.73 -2.87 13.22
C ARG A 23 25.04 -4.23 13.07
N PHE A 24 24.84 -4.96 14.18
CA PHE A 24 24.11 -6.24 14.16
C PHE A 24 22.61 -6.06 13.85
N LYS A 25 21.99 -4.98 14.35
CA LYS A 25 20.58 -4.68 14.06
C LYS A 25 20.39 -4.27 12.60
N GLU A 26 21.34 -3.52 12.04
CA GLU A 26 21.37 -3.17 10.62
C GLU A 26 21.55 -4.42 9.75
N LEU A 27 22.49 -5.31 10.09
CA LEU A 27 22.69 -6.57 9.38
C LEU A 27 21.41 -7.43 9.38
N SER A 28 20.77 -7.60 10.54
CA SER A 28 19.50 -8.33 10.64
C SER A 28 18.37 -7.67 9.83
N PHE A 29 18.33 -6.33 9.81
CA PHE A 29 17.36 -5.59 9.01
C PHE A 29 17.56 -5.83 7.50
N SER A 30 18.79 -5.83 7.01
CA SER A 30 19.10 -6.14 5.60
C SER A 30 18.57 -7.51 5.18
N PHE A 31 18.79 -8.54 6.02
CA PHE A 31 18.23 -9.88 5.75
C PHE A 31 16.70 -9.88 5.78
N LYS A 32 16.07 -9.13 6.70
CA LYS A 32 14.61 -8.99 6.75
C LYS A 32 14.07 -8.34 5.48
N VAL A 33 14.71 -7.29 4.98
CA VAL A 33 14.33 -6.61 3.73
C VAL A 33 14.48 -7.56 2.54
N LEU A 34 15.61 -8.26 2.43
CA LEU A 34 15.83 -9.28 1.39
C LEU A 34 14.75 -10.36 1.41
N TYR A 35 14.41 -10.86 2.59
CA TYR A 35 13.33 -11.84 2.75
C TYR A 35 11.97 -11.29 2.26
N GLN A 36 11.65 -10.02 2.54
CA GLN A 36 10.41 -9.41 2.04
C GLN A 36 10.40 -9.31 0.52
N PHE A 37 11.54 -8.97 -0.12
CA PHE A 37 11.66 -8.97 -1.57
C PHE A 37 11.44 -10.37 -2.16
N VAL A 38 12.14 -11.38 -1.66
CA VAL A 38 11.98 -12.77 -2.12
C VAL A 38 10.52 -13.23 -1.95
N ARG A 39 9.90 -12.92 -0.81
CA ARG A 39 8.50 -13.26 -0.54
C ARG A 39 7.55 -12.54 -1.51
N GLY A 40 7.79 -11.26 -1.78
CA GLY A 40 7.01 -10.45 -2.72
C GLY A 40 7.09 -10.99 -4.14
N PHE A 41 8.30 -11.22 -4.66
CA PHE A 41 8.51 -11.74 -6.01
C PHE A 41 7.86 -13.11 -6.19
N ARG A 42 7.99 -14.02 -5.22
CA ARG A 42 7.34 -15.34 -5.29
C ARG A 42 5.81 -15.25 -5.31
N LYS A 43 5.24 -14.33 -4.53
CA LYS A 43 3.78 -14.17 -4.44
C LYS A 43 3.19 -13.52 -5.69
N MET A 44 3.93 -12.63 -6.33
CA MET A 44 3.49 -11.92 -7.54
C MET A 44 3.93 -12.60 -8.84
N HIS A 45 4.69 -13.69 -8.77
CA HIS A 45 5.33 -14.33 -9.94
C HIS A 45 4.34 -14.74 -11.04
N PHE A 46 3.12 -15.14 -10.66
CA PHE A 46 2.08 -15.59 -11.58
C PHE A 46 0.91 -14.61 -11.71
N ILE A 47 1.07 -13.37 -11.24
CA ILE A 47 0.06 -12.34 -11.49
C ILE A 47 0.08 -12.00 -12.99
N GLY A 48 -1.10 -12.00 -13.60
CA GLY A 48 -1.30 -11.62 -15.00
C GLY A 48 -1.12 -10.11 -15.24
N PRO A 49 -1.60 -9.57 -16.37
CA PRO A 49 -1.53 -8.13 -16.60
C PRO A 49 -2.21 -7.38 -15.46
N CYS A 50 -1.49 -6.46 -14.83
CA CYS A 50 -1.90 -5.83 -13.57
C CYS A 50 -1.93 -4.31 -13.71
N VAL A 51 -3.01 -3.69 -13.25
CA VAL A 51 -3.14 -2.23 -13.16
C VAL A 51 -3.05 -1.81 -11.70
N THR A 52 -2.17 -0.85 -11.41
CA THR A 52 -2.05 -0.30 -10.05
C THR A 52 -2.91 0.95 -9.92
N VAL A 53 -3.83 0.96 -8.95
CA VAL A 53 -4.74 2.10 -8.69
C VAL A 53 -4.34 2.81 -7.41
N TYR A 54 -4.10 4.12 -7.53
CA TYR A 54 -3.84 5.02 -6.41
C TYR A 54 -4.98 6.01 -6.22
N GLY A 55 -5.21 6.41 -4.98
CA GLY A 55 -6.17 7.47 -4.67
C GLY A 55 -6.26 7.75 -3.18
N SER A 56 -7.06 8.77 -2.83
CA SER A 56 -7.19 9.21 -1.45
C SER A 56 -7.82 8.13 -0.56
N ALA A 57 -7.23 7.95 0.62
CA ALA A 57 -7.75 7.09 1.68
C ALA A 57 -8.94 7.70 2.46
N ARG A 58 -9.34 8.92 2.10
CA ARG A 58 -10.29 9.74 2.91
C ARG A 58 -11.69 9.82 2.31
N PHE A 59 -11.88 9.39 1.06
CA PHE A 59 -13.19 9.39 0.43
C PHE A 59 -14.08 8.30 1.03
N ARG A 60 -15.33 8.65 1.32
CA ARG A 60 -16.32 7.75 1.89
C ARG A 60 -17.11 7.04 0.77
N PRO A 61 -17.74 5.89 1.04
CA PRO A 61 -18.48 5.09 0.04
C PRO A 61 -19.60 5.83 -0.69
N ASP A 62 -20.17 6.86 -0.07
CA ASP A 62 -21.23 7.70 -0.64
C ASP A 62 -20.72 8.68 -1.69
N SER A 63 -19.42 9.00 -1.69
CA SER A 63 -18.82 9.94 -2.64
C SER A 63 -18.79 9.41 -4.07
N ASP A 64 -18.97 10.32 -5.03
CA ASP A 64 -18.94 9.96 -6.46
C ASP A 64 -17.57 9.42 -6.88
N HIS A 65 -16.49 9.90 -6.25
CA HIS A 65 -15.15 9.37 -6.50
C HIS A 65 -15.00 7.92 -6.06
N TYR A 66 -15.59 7.53 -4.92
CA TYR A 66 -15.57 6.13 -4.47
C TYR A 66 -16.34 5.25 -5.45
N LYS A 67 -17.57 5.63 -5.79
CA LYS A 67 -18.41 4.87 -6.75
C LYS A 67 -17.75 4.76 -8.12
N SER A 68 -17.09 5.82 -8.58
CA SER A 68 -16.35 5.82 -9.84
C SER A 68 -15.15 4.87 -9.79
N ALA A 69 -14.40 4.86 -8.69
CA ALA A 69 -13.28 3.94 -8.50
C ALA A 69 -13.73 2.47 -8.45
N GLU A 70 -14.85 2.19 -7.78
CA GLU A 70 -15.48 0.86 -7.79
C GLU A 70 -15.88 0.44 -9.21
N LYS A 71 -16.49 1.33 -9.98
CA LYS A 71 -16.83 1.04 -11.39
C LYS A 71 -15.60 0.79 -12.26
N ILE A 72 -14.56 1.62 -12.14
CA ILE A 72 -13.30 1.44 -12.85
C ILE A 72 -12.67 0.09 -12.50
N GLY A 73 -12.69 -0.28 -11.21
CA GLY A 73 -12.21 -1.58 -10.76
C GLY A 73 -12.92 -2.74 -11.46
N ALA A 74 -14.25 -2.71 -11.47
CA ALA A 74 -15.08 -3.73 -12.13
C ALA A 74 -14.83 -3.81 -13.64
N ASP A 75 -14.70 -2.68 -14.30
CA ASP A 75 -14.50 -2.65 -15.76
C ASP A 75 -13.09 -3.15 -16.14
N LEU A 76 -12.06 -2.85 -15.34
CA LEU A 76 -10.71 -3.41 -15.53
C LEU A 76 -10.67 -4.93 -15.30
N ALA A 77 -11.35 -5.43 -14.27
CA ALA A 77 -11.43 -6.86 -14.00
C ALA A 77 -12.14 -7.62 -15.12
N LYS A 78 -13.24 -7.07 -15.67
CA LYS A 78 -13.92 -7.62 -16.86
C LYS A 78 -13.03 -7.70 -18.10
N LEU A 79 -12.07 -6.79 -18.23
CA LEU A 79 -11.07 -6.80 -19.30
C LEU A 79 -9.91 -7.80 -19.05
N GLY A 80 -9.92 -8.51 -17.92
CA GLY A 80 -8.91 -9.51 -17.57
C GLY A 80 -7.68 -8.96 -16.85
N PHE A 81 -7.72 -7.71 -16.37
CA PHE A 81 -6.64 -7.15 -15.57
C PHE A 81 -6.80 -7.51 -14.10
N SER A 82 -5.68 -7.85 -13.45
CA SER A 82 -5.58 -7.86 -11.99
C SER A 82 -5.46 -6.42 -11.47
N ILE A 83 -6.07 -6.14 -10.31
CA ILE A 83 -5.97 -4.82 -9.68
C ILE A 83 -5.06 -4.90 -8.46
N MET A 84 -4.15 -3.92 -8.35
CA MET A 84 -3.25 -3.77 -7.22
C MET A 84 -3.40 -2.38 -6.62
N THR A 85 -3.44 -2.28 -5.30
CA THR A 85 -3.54 -1.00 -4.58
C THR A 85 -2.62 -0.99 -3.36
N GLY A 86 -2.56 0.14 -2.65
CA GLY A 86 -1.90 0.23 -1.35
C GLY A 86 -2.63 -0.47 -0.20
N GLY A 87 -3.82 -1.05 -0.44
CA GLY A 87 -4.59 -1.80 0.55
C GLY A 87 -5.24 -0.95 1.65
N GLY A 88 -5.26 0.37 1.50
CA GLY A 88 -5.91 1.29 2.43
C GLY A 88 -7.40 1.53 2.12
N PRO A 89 -8.11 2.31 2.96
CA PRO A 89 -9.53 2.65 2.74
C PRO A 89 -9.71 3.61 1.55
N GLY A 90 -10.96 4.02 1.30
CA GLY A 90 -11.29 5.03 0.29
C GLY A 90 -11.13 4.50 -1.13
N ILE A 91 -10.45 5.24 -2.01
CA ILE A 91 -10.34 4.88 -3.43
C ILE A 91 -9.63 3.54 -3.64
N MET A 92 -8.64 3.22 -2.82
CA MET A 92 -7.92 1.95 -2.89
C MET A 92 -8.82 0.76 -2.54
N GLU A 93 -9.66 0.91 -1.53
CA GLU A 93 -10.68 -0.06 -1.16
C GLU A 93 -11.74 -0.19 -2.26
N ALA A 94 -12.25 0.93 -2.77
CA ALA A 94 -13.25 0.95 -3.83
C ALA A 94 -12.79 0.22 -5.09
N ALA A 95 -11.58 0.51 -5.56
CA ALA A 95 -11.00 -0.15 -6.73
C ALA A 95 -10.82 -1.66 -6.51
N ASN A 96 -10.36 -2.07 -5.32
CA ASN A 96 -10.26 -3.49 -4.96
C ASN A 96 -11.61 -4.18 -4.81
N LYS A 97 -12.64 -3.45 -4.35
CA LYS A 97 -14.00 -3.97 -4.17
C LYS A 97 -14.71 -4.19 -5.51
N GLY A 98 -14.45 -3.32 -6.48
CA GLY A 98 -14.99 -3.45 -7.83
C GLY A 98 -14.34 -4.56 -8.64
N ALA A 99 -13.04 -4.80 -8.39
CA ALA A 99 -12.23 -5.84 -9.02
C ALA A 99 -12.76 -7.26 -8.76
#